data_AF-A0AAN6IMX1-F1
#
_entry.id   AF-A0AAN6IMX1-F1
#
_cell.length_a   1.000
_cell.length_b   1.000
_cell.length_c   1.000
_cell.angle_alpha   90.00
_cell.angle_beta   90.00
_cell.angle_gamma   90.00
#
_symmetry.space_group_name_H-M   'P 1'
#
loop_
_entity.id
_entity.type
_entity.pdbx_description
1 polymer ?
#
loop_
_entity_poly.entity_id
_entity_poly.type
_entity_poly.pdbx_seq_one_letter_code
_entity_poly.pdbx_strand_id
1 'polypeptide(L)'
;MAERRATNKYYPPDWDPSQGSVNAYIGQHPLRDRARKLNEGILIVRFELPFSIWCGGCNSLLSTGLRFNAEKKKIGSYYTTPVWSFRLKCRECGHWFEIHTNPKDSAYEVVSGARKRAMPEMSNEDDGTAGEIVDLSRVEDSDNKNSLLHKLEALDARKQRDKRTMERLSMLQVS
;
A
#
# COMPACT_ATOMS: atom_id res chain seq x y z
N MET A 1 -27.18 -22.48 14.07
CA MET A 1 -26.06 -22.15 13.18
C MET A 1 -25.38 -23.45 12.80
N ALA A 2 -25.12 -23.67 11.51
CA ALA A 2 -24.35 -24.83 11.07
C ALA A 2 -22.88 -24.69 11.52
N GLU A 3 -22.23 -25.83 11.75
CA GLU A 3 -20.84 -25.89 12.18
C GLU A 3 -19.87 -25.38 11.10
N ARG A 4 -18.81 -24.65 11.48
CA ARG A 4 -17.85 -24.03 10.54
C ARG A 4 -17.16 -25.05 9.62
N ARG A 5 -16.95 -26.27 10.13
CA ARG A 5 -16.38 -27.40 9.38
C ARG A 5 -17.32 -28.60 9.51
N ALA A 6 -18.52 -28.47 8.96
CA ALA A 6 -19.44 -29.59 8.87
C ALA A 6 -18.80 -30.72 8.05
N THR A 7 -18.73 -31.91 8.63
CA THR A 7 -18.22 -33.14 7.99
C THR A 7 -19.18 -33.62 6.91
N ASN A 8 -20.48 -33.59 7.21
CA ASN A 8 -21.54 -33.98 6.31
C ASN A 8 -22.30 -32.75 5.81
N LYS A 9 -22.59 -32.72 4.51
CA LYS A 9 -23.45 -31.73 3.86
C LYS A 9 -24.67 -32.46 3.34
N TYR A 10 -25.84 -31.84 3.48
CA TYR A 10 -27.05 -32.38 2.86
C TYR A 10 -26.97 -32.19 1.34
N TYR A 11 -27.17 -33.28 0.61
CA TYR A 11 -27.33 -33.28 -0.84
C TYR A 11 -28.78 -33.68 -1.14
N PRO A 12 -29.53 -32.91 -1.93
CA PRO A 12 -30.90 -33.27 -2.27
C PRO A 12 -30.93 -34.57 -3.10
N PRO A 13 -31.99 -35.38 -2.98
CA PRO A 13 -32.05 -36.70 -3.62
C PRO A 13 -32.00 -36.67 -5.14
N ASP A 14 -32.42 -35.56 -5.74
CA ASP A 14 -32.42 -35.35 -7.20
C ASP A 14 -31.07 -34.87 -7.74
N TRP A 15 -30.12 -34.52 -6.87
CA TRP A 15 -28.80 -34.02 -7.28
C TRP A 15 -27.81 -35.17 -7.48
N ASP A 16 -27.20 -35.19 -8.66
CA ASP A 16 -26.14 -36.12 -9.04
C ASP A 16 -24.79 -35.36 -9.11
N PRO A 17 -23.68 -35.91 -8.58
CA PRO A 17 -22.34 -35.30 -8.68
C PRO A 17 -21.91 -34.85 -10.09
N SER A 18 -22.47 -35.45 -11.15
CA SER A 18 -22.24 -35.04 -12.54
C SER A 18 -22.70 -33.59 -12.84
N GLN A 19 -23.67 -33.07 -12.09
CA GLN A 19 -24.24 -31.72 -12.29
C GLN A 19 -23.39 -30.59 -11.65
N GLY A 20 -22.21 -30.91 -11.13
CA GLY A 20 -21.32 -29.95 -10.50
C GLY A 20 -21.76 -29.62 -9.06
N SER A 21 -21.32 -28.47 -8.51
CA SER A 21 -21.53 -28.18 -7.09
C SER A 21 -23.00 -28.00 -6.71
N VAL A 22 -23.38 -28.41 -5.48
CA VAL A 22 -24.73 -28.18 -4.91
C VAL A 22 -25.16 -26.72 -4.97
N ASN A 23 -24.22 -25.79 -4.78
CA ASN A 23 -24.49 -24.36 -4.89
C ASN A 23 -24.99 -24.00 -6.30
N ALA A 24 -24.38 -24.56 -7.34
CA ALA A 24 -24.81 -24.35 -8.72
C ALA A 24 -26.19 -24.97 -8.99
N TYR A 25 -26.45 -26.17 -8.46
CA TYR A 25 -27.77 -26.83 -8.55
C TYR A 25 -28.89 -25.99 -7.93
N ILE A 26 -28.62 -25.34 -6.80
CA ILE A 26 -29.58 -24.45 -6.12
C ILE A 26 -29.61 -23.04 -6.77
N GLY A 27 -28.73 -22.75 -7.73
CA GLY A 27 -28.61 -21.43 -8.36
C GLY A 27 -27.97 -20.37 -7.45
N GLN A 28 -27.20 -20.77 -6.43
CA GLN A 28 -26.47 -19.88 -5.54
C GLN A 28 -24.98 -19.80 -5.88
N HIS A 29 -24.42 -18.59 -5.84
CA HIS A 29 -22.99 -18.40 -5.97
C HIS A 29 -22.27 -18.66 -4.62
N PRO A 30 -21.10 -19.34 -4.58
CA PRO A 30 -20.37 -19.61 -3.34
C PRO A 30 -20.02 -18.35 -2.52
N LEU A 31 -19.71 -17.24 -3.22
CA LEU A 31 -19.41 -15.93 -2.61
C LEU A 31 -20.67 -15.12 -2.25
N ARG A 32 -21.88 -15.63 -2.55
CA ARG A 32 -23.18 -15.01 -2.26
C ARG A 32 -23.22 -13.53 -2.67
N ASP A 33 -23.70 -12.65 -1.80
CA ASP A 33 -23.90 -11.21 -2.06
C ASP A 33 -22.63 -10.48 -2.49
N ARG A 34 -21.43 -11.00 -2.15
CA ARG A 34 -20.17 -10.38 -2.58
C ARG A 34 -19.97 -10.44 -4.09
N ALA A 35 -20.53 -11.47 -4.73
CA ALA A 35 -20.48 -11.70 -6.17
C ALA A 35 -21.70 -11.14 -6.92
N ARG A 36 -22.53 -10.31 -6.28
CA ARG A 36 -23.73 -9.74 -6.93
C ARG A 36 -23.43 -8.96 -8.22
N LYS A 37 -22.21 -8.40 -8.35
CA LYS A 37 -21.73 -7.66 -9.54
C LYS A 37 -20.66 -8.42 -10.32
N LEU A 38 -20.59 -9.75 -10.19
CA LEU A 38 -19.55 -10.54 -10.85
C LEU A 38 -19.66 -10.48 -12.38
N ASN A 39 -20.87 -10.30 -12.91
CA ASN A 39 -21.13 -10.10 -14.34
C ASN A 39 -20.40 -8.87 -14.91
N GLU A 40 -20.15 -7.85 -14.07
CA GLU A 40 -19.40 -6.64 -14.41
C GLU A 40 -17.89 -6.77 -14.12
N GLY A 41 -17.44 -7.94 -13.66
CA GLY A 41 -16.08 -8.19 -13.18
C GLY A 41 -15.76 -7.54 -11.84
N ILE A 42 -16.79 -7.17 -11.05
CA ILE A 42 -16.65 -6.48 -9.77
C ILE A 42 -16.92 -7.44 -8.61
N LEU A 43 -15.95 -7.56 -7.70
CA LEU A 43 -16.08 -8.32 -6.46
C LEU A 43 -16.08 -7.38 -5.25
N ILE A 44 -17.02 -7.58 -4.34
CA ILE A 44 -17.05 -6.80 -3.09
C ILE A 44 -16.10 -7.41 -2.08
N VAL A 45 -15.09 -6.65 -1.67
CA VAL A 45 -14.06 -7.06 -0.72
C VAL A 45 -14.00 -6.12 0.47
N ARG A 46 -13.51 -6.61 1.61
CA ARG A 46 -13.23 -5.76 2.77
C ARG A 46 -11.81 -5.23 2.65
N PHE A 47 -11.67 -3.93 2.46
CA PHE A 47 -10.39 -3.25 2.21
C PHE A 47 -10.06 -2.36 3.40
N GLU A 48 -8.81 -2.39 3.86
CA GLU A 48 -8.29 -1.50 4.89
C GLU A 48 -7.43 -0.42 4.22
N LEU A 49 -7.61 0.86 4.60
CA LEU A 49 -6.82 1.92 3.98
C LEU A 49 -5.34 1.80 4.36
N PRO A 50 -4.41 1.73 3.38
CA PRO A 50 -2.97 1.58 3.65
C PRO A 50 -2.32 2.88 4.15
N PHE A 51 -2.88 4.04 3.79
CA PHE A 51 -2.41 5.34 4.24
C PHE A 51 -3.61 6.27 4.49
N SER A 52 -3.35 7.36 5.22
CA SER A 52 -4.39 8.34 5.52
C SER A 52 -4.67 9.20 4.29
N ILE A 53 -5.95 9.46 4.02
CA ILE A 53 -6.40 10.22 2.85
C ILE A 53 -7.38 11.30 3.27
N TRP A 54 -7.38 12.42 2.55
CA TRP A 54 -8.45 13.41 2.66
C TRP A 54 -9.49 13.15 1.57
N CYS A 55 -10.75 13.10 1.97
CA CYS A 55 -11.85 12.93 1.02
C CYS A 55 -12.05 14.20 0.19
N GLY A 56 -12.18 14.08 -1.14
CA GLY A 56 -12.44 15.22 -2.02
C GLY A 56 -13.82 15.86 -1.86
N GLY A 57 -14.78 15.16 -1.26
CA GLY A 57 -16.15 15.66 -1.05
C GLY A 57 -16.33 16.47 0.24
N CYS A 58 -16.00 15.87 1.40
CA CYS A 58 -16.19 16.51 2.71
C CYS A 58 -14.91 17.02 3.37
N ASN A 59 -13.74 16.86 2.73
CA ASN A 59 -12.44 17.22 3.29
C ASN A 59 -12.14 16.63 4.68
N SER A 60 -12.82 15.55 5.08
CA SER A 60 -12.46 14.83 6.29
C SER A 60 -11.27 13.91 6.08
N LEU A 61 -10.53 13.70 7.17
CA LEU A 61 -9.37 12.82 7.18
C LEU A 61 -9.83 11.39 7.47
N LEU A 62 -9.66 10.51 6.50
CA LEU A 62 -9.80 9.08 6.68
C LEU A 62 -8.45 8.53 7.15
N SER A 63 -8.41 7.99 8.36
CA SER A 63 -7.19 7.44 8.95
C SER A 63 -6.81 6.11 8.31
N THR A 64 -5.51 5.80 8.39
CA THR A 64 -4.97 4.49 8.06
C THR A 64 -5.68 3.39 8.87
N GLY A 65 -5.90 2.22 8.27
CA GLY A 65 -6.56 1.08 8.90
C GLY A 65 -8.09 1.14 8.92
N LEU A 66 -8.70 2.22 8.40
CA LEU A 66 -10.16 2.29 8.29
C LEU A 66 -10.67 1.25 7.27
N ARG A 67 -11.68 0.49 7.69
CA ARG A 67 -12.24 -0.65 6.93
C ARG A 67 -13.44 -0.23 6.09
N PHE A 68 -13.41 -0.57 4.80
CA PHE A 68 -14.47 -0.29 3.84
C PHE A 68 -14.91 -1.56 3.12
N ASN A 69 -16.16 -1.55 2.64
CA ASN A 69 -16.59 -2.44 1.58
C ASN A 69 -16.21 -1.79 0.24
N ALA A 70 -15.23 -2.37 -0.45
CA ALA A 70 -14.69 -1.86 -1.70
C ALA A 70 -15.17 -2.71 -2.89
N GLU A 71 -15.43 -2.04 -4.00
CA GLU A 71 -15.65 -2.68 -5.30
C GLU A 71 -14.29 -2.92 -5.95
N LYS A 72 -13.85 -4.18 -5.96
CA LYS A 72 -12.59 -4.61 -6.59
C LYS A 72 -12.84 -4.95 -8.05
N LYS A 73 -12.11 -4.29 -8.96
CA LYS A 73 -12.15 -4.52 -10.41
C LYS A 73 -10.74 -4.66 -10.97
N LYS A 74 -10.54 -5.56 -11.95
CA LYS A 74 -9.27 -5.62 -12.72
C LYS A 74 -9.33 -4.57 -13.83
N ILE A 75 -8.36 -3.65 -13.88
CA ILE A 75 -8.30 -2.62 -14.92
C ILE A 75 -7.23 -2.93 -15.96
N GLY A 76 -6.11 -3.52 -15.55
CA GLY A 76 -5.01 -3.84 -16.47
C GLY A 76 -4.04 -4.85 -15.87
N SER A 77 -2.84 -4.89 -16.44
CA SER A 77 -1.73 -5.68 -15.94
C SER A 77 -0.40 -4.96 -16.16
N TYR A 78 0.47 -5.04 -15.16
CA TYR A 78 1.87 -4.67 -15.25
C TYR A 78 2.67 -5.96 -15.48
N TYR A 79 3.09 -6.19 -16.72
CA TYR A 79 3.59 -7.48 -17.20
C TYR A 79 2.61 -8.63 -16.90
N THR A 80 2.95 -9.54 -15.98
CA THR A 80 2.10 -10.66 -15.55
C THR A 80 1.23 -10.33 -14.34
N THR A 81 1.52 -9.23 -13.62
CA THR A 81 0.83 -8.87 -12.38
C THR A 81 -0.41 -8.03 -12.66
N PRO A 82 -1.61 -8.42 -12.19
CA PRO A 82 -2.83 -7.65 -12.42
C PRO A 82 -2.85 -6.34 -11.62
N VAL A 83 -3.26 -5.26 -12.28
CA VAL A 83 -3.54 -3.97 -11.65
C VAL A 83 -5.00 -3.94 -11.23
N TRP A 84 -5.23 -3.76 -9.93
CA TRP A 84 -6.55 -3.71 -9.33
C TRP A 84 -6.96 -2.28 -9.06
N SER A 85 -8.22 -1.98 -9.32
CA SER A 85 -8.91 -0.79 -8.83
C SER A 85 -9.84 -1.17 -7.70
N PHE A 86 -9.80 -0.34 -6.65
CA PHE A 86 -10.67 -0.38 -5.51
C PHE A 86 -11.47 0.90 -5.47
N ARG A 87 -12.77 0.79 -5.72
CA ARG A 87 -13.70 1.91 -5.59
C ARG A 87 -14.40 1.85 -4.24
N LEU A 88 -14.28 2.93 -3.46
CA LEU A 88 -14.70 3.00 -2.06
C LEU A 88 -15.65 4.17 -1.84
N LYS A 89 -16.56 4.02 -0.87
CA LYS A 89 -17.53 5.05 -0.49
C LYS A 89 -17.14 5.68 0.84
N CYS A 90 -17.01 7.00 0.89
CA CYS A 90 -16.74 7.74 2.12
C CYS A 90 -17.87 7.52 3.14
N ARG A 91 -17.51 7.31 4.41
CA ARG A 91 -18.47 7.03 5.49
C ARG A 91 -19.35 8.24 5.84
N GLU A 92 -18.83 9.45 5.67
CA GLU A 92 -19.50 10.68 6.09
C GLU A 92 -20.37 11.27 4.98
N CYS A 93 -19.79 11.55 3.80
CA CYS A 93 -20.52 12.21 2.69
C CYS A 93 -21.02 11.25 1.62
N GLY A 94 -20.63 9.97 1.66
CA GLY A 94 -20.98 9.01 0.62
C GLY A 94 -20.31 9.27 -0.74
N HIS A 95 -19.33 10.18 -0.82
CA HIS A 95 -18.53 10.41 -2.03
C HIS A 95 -17.72 9.18 -2.41
N TRP A 96 -17.60 8.92 -3.70
CA TRP A 96 -16.83 7.81 -4.24
C TRP A 96 -15.40 8.25 -4.53
N PHE A 97 -14.44 7.44 -4.11
CA PHE A 97 -13.02 7.62 -4.46
C PHE A 97 -12.42 6.29 -4.91
N GLU A 98 -11.33 6.39 -5.66
CA GLU A 98 -10.72 5.24 -6.33
C GLU A 98 -9.22 5.15 -6.03
N ILE A 99 -8.80 3.93 -5.68
CA ILE A 99 -7.41 3.60 -5.36
C ILE A 99 -6.97 2.45 -6.27
N HIS A 100 -5.83 2.60 -6.92
CA HIS A 100 -5.22 1.57 -7.77
C HIS A 100 -4.00 0.97 -7.08
N THR A 101 -3.70 -0.29 -7.41
CA THR A 101 -2.42 -0.91 -7.04
C THR A 101 -1.38 -0.57 -8.10
N ASN A 102 -0.20 -0.10 -7.69
CA ASN A 102 0.98 0.05 -8.54
C ASN A 102 2.00 -1.07 -8.22
N PRO A 103 2.13 -2.10 -9.07
CA PRO A 103 3.08 -3.19 -8.85
C PRO A 103 4.55 -2.81 -8.98
N LYS A 104 4.88 -1.70 -9.65
CA LYS A 104 6.29 -1.25 -9.82
C LYS A 104 6.87 -0.79 -8.49
N ASP A 105 6.13 0.04 -7.78
CA ASP A 105 6.56 0.65 -6.51
C ASP A 105 6.03 -0.12 -5.28
N SER A 106 5.36 -1.25 -5.51
CA SER A 106 4.66 -2.02 -4.47
C SER A 106 3.70 -1.18 -3.61
N ALA A 107 3.13 -0.14 -4.20
CA ALA A 107 2.37 0.89 -3.52
C ALA A 107 0.92 0.95 -4.01
N TYR A 108 0.10 1.73 -3.30
CA TYR A 108 -1.23 2.10 -3.74
C TYR A 108 -1.27 3.58 -4.12
N GLU A 109 -1.99 3.90 -5.18
CA GLU A 109 -2.11 5.25 -5.71
C GLU A 109 -3.57 5.68 -5.71
N VAL A 110 -3.82 6.92 -5.29
CA VAL A 110 -5.16 7.51 -5.33
C VAL A 110 -5.34 8.14 -6.70
N VAL A 111 -6.28 7.62 -7.48
CA VAL A 111 -6.53 8.10 -8.86
C VAL A 111 -7.58 9.21 -8.85
N SER A 112 -8.65 9.04 -8.07
CA SER A 112 -9.76 10.00 -8.08
C SER A 112 -10.47 10.11 -6.72
N GLY A 113 -11.07 11.27 -6.46
CA GLY A 113 -11.99 11.49 -5.34
C GLY A 113 -11.36 11.62 -3.95
N ALA A 114 -10.03 11.54 -3.85
CA ALA A 114 -9.30 11.76 -2.60
C ALA A 114 -7.87 12.25 -2.87
N ARG A 115 -7.23 12.81 -1.84
CA ARG A 115 -5.80 13.16 -1.85
C ARG A 115 -5.09 12.40 -0.74
N LYS A 116 -3.92 11.83 -1.04
CA LYS A 116 -3.07 11.21 -0.01
C LYS A 116 -2.64 12.28 0.99
N ARG A 117 -2.74 12.00 2.29
CA ARG A 117 -2.13 12.87 3.31
C ARG A 117 -0.62 12.79 3.09
N ALA A 118 0.02 13.94 2.89
CA ALA A 118 1.46 14.03 2.99
C ALA A 118 1.84 13.60 4.42
N MET A 119 2.38 12.39 4.51
CA MET A 119 3.09 12.01 5.71
C MET A 119 4.38 12.83 5.67
N PRO A 120 4.81 13.46 6.77
CA PRO A 120 6.18 13.90 6.88
C PRO A 120 7.01 12.63 7.02
N GLU A 121 7.08 11.84 5.96
CA GLU A 121 8.24 10.99 5.78
C GLU A 121 9.37 11.98 5.65
N MET A 122 10.17 12.03 6.72
CA MET A 122 11.59 12.36 6.68
C MET A 122 12.01 12.64 5.25
N SER A 123 12.08 13.92 4.88
CA SER A 123 12.80 14.38 3.72
C SER A 123 14.27 13.99 3.91
N ASN A 124 14.57 12.70 3.82
CA ASN A 124 15.91 12.18 3.55
C ASN A 124 16.23 12.33 2.05
N GLU A 125 15.33 12.96 1.29
CA GLU A 125 15.58 13.36 -0.09
C GLU A 125 16.13 14.79 -0.21
N ASP A 126 16.34 15.49 0.92
CA ASP A 126 17.15 16.72 0.96
C ASP A 126 18.44 16.60 1.79
N ASP A 127 18.74 15.45 2.41
CA ASP A 127 20.05 15.19 3.04
C ASP A 127 20.39 13.68 3.06
N GLY A 128 20.76 13.14 1.90
CA GLY A 128 21.63 11.97 1.80
C GLY A 128 20.98 10.58 1.77
N THR A 129 21.21 9.90 0.64
CA THR A 129 21.31 8.44 0.50
C THR A 129 20.04 7.59 0.66
N ALA A 130 19.39 7.28 -0.47
CA ALA A 130 19.11 5.89 -0.87
C ALA A 130 18.57 5.82 -2.31
N GLY A 131 19.19 5.00 -3.16
CA GLY A 131 18.40 4.14 -4.04
C GLY A 131 18.46 4.35 -5.55
N GLU A 132 19.32 5.21 -6.10
CA GLU A 132 19.73 5.01 -7.49
C GLU A 132 20.80 3.92 -7.47
N ILE A 133 20.46 2.71 -7.92
CA ILE A 133 21.46 1.76 -8.42
C ILE A 133 21.99 2.41 -9.70
N VAL A 134 22.87 3.39 -9.54
CA VAL A 134 23.69 3.92 -10.61
C VAL A 134 24.56 2.74 -11.02
N ASP A 135 24.34 2.26 -12.23
CA ASP A 135 25.19 1.30 -12.90
C ASP A 135 26.62 1.87 -12.92
N LEU A 136 27.42 1.46 -11.92
CA LEU A 136 28.79 1.89 -11.68
C LEU A 136 29.77 1.41 -12.76
N SER A 137 29.27 0.79 -13.84
CA SER A 137 30.09 0.33 -14.95
C SER A 137 30.26 1.36 -16.07
N ARG A 138 29.63 2.56 -15.98
CA ARG A 138 29.61 3.52 -17.11
C ARG A 138 29.92 4.98 -16.82
N VAL A 139 30.62 5.29 -15.73
CA VAL A 139 31.22 6.62 -15.57
C VAL A 139 32.67 6.53 -16.02
N GLU A 140 32.86 6.73 -17.32
CA GLU A 140 34.17 7.02 -17.90
C GLU A 140 34.77 8.27 -17.26
N ASP A 141 36.09 8.20 -17.10
CA ASP A 141 36.97 9.13 -16.43
C ASP A 141 36.84 10.59 -16.87
N SER A 142 36.66 11.52 -15.91
CA SER A 142 37.47 12.75 -15.74
C SER A 142 36.84 13.73 -14.72
N ASP A 143 37.69 14.28 -13.84
CA ASP A 143 37.51 15.56 -13.12
C ASP A 143 36.59 15.69 -11.89
N ASN A 144 36.43 14.67 -11.04
CA ASN A 144 35.80 14.92 -9.72
C ASN A 144 36.31 14.10 -8.52
N LYS A 145 37.63 13.93 -8.41
CA LYS A 145 38.26 13.32 -7.22
C LYS A 145 38.10 14.16 -5.94
N ASN A 146 37.60 15.40 -6.03
CA ASN A 146 37.54 16.34 -4.89
C ASN A 146 36.13 16.52 -4.27
N SER A 147 35.04 16.04 -4.87
CA SER A 147 33.68 16.28 -4.32
C SER A 147 33.29 15.30 -3.21
N LEU A 148 33.60 14.01 -3.37
CA LEU A 148 33.27 12.98 -2.37
C LEU A 148 34.25 12.97 -1.19
N LEU A 149 35.55 13.12 -1.46
CA LEU A 149 36.57 13.17 -0.42
C LEU A 149 36.37 14.39 0.50
N HIS A 150 36.08 15.56 -0.06
CA HIS A 150 35.82 16.77 0.72
C HIS A 150 34.53 16.67 1.57
N LYS A 151 33.49 15.97 1.08
CA LYS A 151 32.31 15.66 1.88
C LYS A 151 32.65 14.72 3.06
N LEU A 152 33.51 13.73 2.83
CA LEU A 152 33.98 12.82 3.89
C LEU A 152 34.77 13.57 4.97
N GLU A 153 35.72 14.41 4.57
CA GLU A 153 36.54 15.20 5.49
C GLU A 153 35.69 16.17 6.33
N ALA A 154 34.67 16.79 5.73
CA ALA A 154 33.74 17.66 6.46
C ALA A 154 32.91 16.89 7.49
N LEU A 155 32.51 15.65 7.20
CA LEU A 155 31.78 14.79 8.14
C LEU A 155 32.67 14.33 9.30
N ASP A 156 33.92 13.98 9.03
CA ASP A 156 34.88 13.59 10.06
C ASP A 156 35.26 14.77 10.97
N ALA A 157 35.41 15.97 10.40
CA ALA A 157 35.61 17.19 11.17
C ALA A 157 34.42 17.51 12.08
N ARG A 158 33.17 17.28 11.61
CA ARG A 158 31.96 17.41 12.45
C ARG A 158 31.97 16.40 13.59
N LYS A 159 32.22 15.12 13.32
CA LYS A 159 32.31 14.07 14.35
C LYS A 159 33.37 14.38 15.41
N GLN A 160 34.53 14.90 15.02
CA GLN A 160 35.57 15.28 15.99
C GLN A 160 35.15 16.46 16.88
N ARG A 161 34.42 17.44 16.32
CA ARG A 161 33.86 18.54 17.12
C ARG A 161 32.82 18.03 18.11
N ASP A 162 31.95 17.11 17.66
CA ASP A 162 30.89 16.53 18.50
C ASP A 162 31.47 15.68 19.65
N LYS A 163 32.57 14.96 19.40
CA LYS A 163 33.30 14.26 20.48
C LYS A 163 33.86 15.22 21.51
N ARG A 164 34.49 16.31 21.07
CA ARG A 164 35.05 17.34 21.97
C ARG A 164 33.97 18.07 22.78
N THR A 165 32.81 18.34 22.18
CA THR A 165 31.69 18.95 22.91
C THR A 165 31.09 17.97 23.92
N MET A 166 30.92 16.69 23.56
CA MET A 166 30.48 15.64 24.49
C MET A 166 31.45 15.44 25.67
N GLU A 167 32.76 15.41 25.41
CA GLU A 167 33.79 15.34 26.45
C GLU A 167 33.73 16.56 27.39
N ARG A 168 33.58 17.78 26.85
CA ARG A 168 33.39 18.99 27.65
C ARG A 168 32.13 18.94 28.51
N LEU A 169 31.01 18.51 27.94
CA LEU A 169 29.74 18.36 28.66
C LEU A 169 29.88 17.34 29.79
N SER A 170 30.59 16.24 29.56
CA SER A 170 30.84 15.22 30.60
C SER A 170 31.67 15.74 31.76
N MET A 171 32.67 16.60 31.51
CA MET A 171 33.49 17.21 32.56
C MET A 171 32.72 18.22 33.42
N LEU A 172 31.69 18.86 32.87
CA LEU A 172 30.82 19.80 33.57
C LEU A 172 29.75 19.11 34.44
N GLN A 173 29.49 17.82 34.23
CA GLN A 173 28.48 17.05 34.98
C GLN A 173 29.03 16.36 36.24
N VAL A 174 30.35 16.38 36.47
CA VAL A 174 31.02 15.73 37.61
C VAL A 174 31.41 16.72 38.72
N SER A 175 31.15 18.02 38.53
CA SER A 175 31.24 19.09 39.53
C SER A 175 29.89 19.43 40.12
#